data_AF-A0A6I5RID9-F1
#
_entry.id   AF-A0A6I5RID9-F1
#
_cell.length_a   1.000
_cell.length_b   1.000
_cell.length_c   1.000
_cell.angle_alpha   90.00
_cell.angle_beta   90.00
_cell.angle_gamma   90.00
#
_symmetry.space_group_name_H-M   'P 1'
#
loop_
_entity.id
_entity.type
_entity.pdbx_description
1 polymer ?
#
loop_
_entity_poly.entity_id
_entity_poly.type
_entity_poly.pdbx_seq_one_letter_code
_entity_poly.pdbx_strand_id
1 'polypeptide(L)'
;IAFMRAGRIIETASPQALYAAPQTPEGAGIFPSCQTLAGAVKNGLLHTAAGAFPAKDLSDGPGVAVLRDGALTAVRDDAGAFRAVDARFAGPGWIVLL
;
A
#
# COMPACT_ATOMS: atom_id res chain seq x y z
N ILE A 1 -17.33 4.60 11.32
CA ILE A 1 -16.01 5.11 11.75
C ILE A 1 -15.85 6.49 11.15
N ALA A 2 -15.53 7.49 11.96
CA ALA A 2 -15.05 8.78 11.46
C ALA A 2 -13.53 8.81 11.65
N PHE A 3 -12.78 8.75 10.56
CA PHE A 3 -11.33 8.86 10.59
C PHE A 3 -10.93 10.32 10.52
N MET A 4 -10.09 10.74 11.46
CA MET A 4 -9.69 12.14 11.63
C MET A 4 -8.18 12.29 11.61
N ARG A 5 -7.71 13.38 11.01
CA ARG A 5 -6.31 13.80 11.01
C ARG A 5 -6.25 15.31 11.20
N ALA A 6 -5.38 15.76 12.11
CA ALA A 6 -5.18 17.18 12.41
C ALA A 6 -6.49 17.95 12.68
N GLY A 7 -7.40 17.36 13.48
CA GLY A 7 -8.67 17.97 13.86
C GLY A 7 -9.75 18.01 12.76
N ARG A 8 -9.52 17.35 11.60
CA ARG A 8 -10.48 17.28 10.50
C ARG A 8 -10.90 15.84 10.23
N ILE A 9 -12.16 15.64 9.87
CA ILE A 9 -12.65 14.37 9.34
C ILE A 9 -12.10 14.22 7.93
N ILE A 10 -11.33 13.17 7.70
CA ILE A 10 -10.79 12.81 6.38
C ILE A 10 -11.76 11.88 5.66
N GLU A 11 -12.33 10.91 6.39
CA GLU A 11 -13.25 9.93 5.83
C GLU A 11 -14.25 9.47 6.89
N THR A 12 -15.51 9.25 6.50
CA THR A 12 -16.53 8.66 7.38
C THR A 12 -17.25 7.54 6.64
N ALA A 13 -17.05 6.31 7.11
CA ALA A 13 -17.57 5.11 6.47
C ALA A 13 -17.81 3.98 7.49
N SER A 14 -18.49 2.90 7.08
CA SER A 14 -18.52 1.68 7.89
C SER A 14 -17.12 1.07 8.01
N PRO A 15 -16.81 0.27 9.05
CA PRO A 15 -15.53 -0.42 9.15
C PRO A 15 -15.20 -1.23 7.90
N GLN A 16 -16.19 -1.94 7.35
CA GLN A 16 -16.04 -2.77 6.17
C GLN A 16 -15.72 -1.94 4.92
N ALA A 17 -16.42 -0.82 4.71
CA ALA A 17 -16.16 0.06 3.57
C ALA A 17 -14.76 0.69 3.68
N LEU A 18 -14.38 1.18 4.86
CA LEU A 18 -13.06 1.77 5.08
C LEU A 18 -11.93 0.76 4.89
N TYR A 19 -12.16 -0.52 5.24
CA TYR A 19 -11.18 -1.58 5.06
C TYR A 19 -11.08 -2.09 3.61
N ALA A 20 -12.21 -2.20 2.91
CA ALA A 20 -12.27 -2.81 1.59
C ALA A 20 -12.07 -1.81 0.44
N ALA A 21 -12.55 -0.58 0.60
CA ALA A 21 -12.57 0.44 -0.44
C ALA A 21 -12.41 1.86 0.18
N PRO A 22 -11.27 2.13 0.85
CA PRO A 22 -10.98 3.46 1.37
C PRO A 22 -10.97 4.49 0.24
N GLN A 23 -11.51 5.68 0.48
CA GLN A 23 -11.59 6.75 -0.51
C GLN A 23 -10.37 7.69 -0.49
N THR A 24 -9.52 7.55 0.52
CA THR A 24 -8.33 8.39 0.72
C THR A 24 -7.08 7.54 0.99
N PRO A 25 -5.88 7.98 0.59
CA PRO A 25 -4.63 7.29 0.95
C PRO A 25 -4.43 7.18 2.45
N GLU A 26 -4.79 8.22 3.21
CA GLU A 26 -4.76 8.17 4.66
C GLU A 26 -5.75 7.15 5.21
N GLY A 27 -6.97 7.12 4.69
CA GLY A 27 -7.99 6.11 5.03
C GLY A 27 -7.51 4.68 4.77
N ALA A 28 -6.80 4.46 3.67
CA ALA A 28 -6.18 3.18 3.35
C ALA A 28 -5.02 2.82 4.30
N GLY A 29 -4.28 3.84 4.75
CA GLY A 29 -3.10 3.71 5.60
C GLY A 29 -3.37 3.66 7.11
N ILE A 30 -4.63 3.80 7.56
CA ILE A 30 -4.93 3.81 9.00
C ILE A 30 -4.71 2.46 9.67
N PHE A 31 -4.70 1.38 8.90
CA PHE A 31 -4.62 0.03 9.43
C PHE A 31 -3.17 -0.32 9.81
N PRO A 32 -2.96 -1.07 10.90
CA PRO A 32 -1.63 -1.48 11.31
C PRO A 32 -0.87 -2.19 10.18
N SER A 33 0.45 -2.00 10.17
CA SER A 33 1.38 -2.66 9.25
C SER A 33 1.20 -2.29 7.76
N CYS A 34 0.41 -1.27 7.43
CA CYS A 34 0.37 -0.73 6.08
C CYS A 34 1.73 -0.13 5.69
N GLN A 35 2.21 -0.48 4.49
CA GLN A 35 3.38 0.10 3.85
C GLN A 35 2.93 0.98 2.68
N THR A 36 3.74 1.94 2.27
CA THR A 36 3.44 2.77 1.10
C THR A 36 4.54 2.69 0.07
N LEU A 37 4.15 2.68 -1.21
CA LEU A 37 5.06 2.69 -2.33
C LEU A 37 4.68 3.82 -3.28
N ALA A 38 5.57 4.82 -3.38
CA ALA A 38 5.36 5.95 -4.27
C ALA A 38 5.52 5.54 -5.74
N GLY A 39 4.83 6.25 -6.62
CA GLY A 39 4.87 6.02 -8.05
C GLY A 39 4.22 7.14 -8.85
N ALA A 40 4.02 6.88 -10.13
CA ALA A 40 3.30 7.77 -11.03
C ALA A 40 2.21 6.99 -11.78
N VAL A 41 0.98 7.49 -11.75
CA VAL A 41 -0.11 7.03 -12.59
C VAL A 41 0.12 7.54 -14.01
N LYS A 42 0.12 6.63 -14.97
CA LYS A 42 0.16 6.93 -16.39
C LYS A 42 -0.72 5.93 -17.14
N ASN A 43 -1.65 6.42 -17.96
CA ASN A 43 -2.55 5.59 -18.75
C ASN A 43 -3.29 4.52 -17.91
N GLY A 44 -3.77 4.90 -16.72
CA GLY A 44 -4.52 4.01 -15.83
C GLY A 44 -3.69 2.92 -15.14
N LEU A 45 -2.36 3.05 -15.11
CA LEU A 45 -1.45 2.20 -14.35
C LEU A 45 -0.60 3.04 -13.41
N LEU A 46 -0.52 2.64 -12.14
CA LEU A 46 0.44 3.18 -11.18
C LEU A 46 1.78 2.47 -11.34
N HIS A 47 2.77 3.16 -11.89
CA HIS A 47 4.14 2.67 -12.03
C HIS A 47 4.94 2.94 -10.76
N THR A 48 5.49 1.88 -10.17
CA THR A 48 6.29 1.92 -8.94
C THR A 48 7.61 1.15 -9.11
N ALA A 49 8.48 1.20 -8.10
CA ALA A 49 9.66 0.34 -8.06
C ALA A 49 9.34 -1.16 -8.03
N ALA A 50 8.12 -1.54 -7.60
CA ALA A 50 7.65 -2.93 -7.57
C ALA A 50 6.89 -3.37 -8.83
N GLY A 51 6.84 -2.51 -9.85
CA GLY A 51 6.08 -2.76 -11.08
C GLY A 51 4.84 -1.89 -11.19
N ALA A 52 3.96 -2.27 -12.12
CA ALA A 52 2.77 -1.50 -12.46
C ALA A 52 1.51 -2.13 -11.83
N PHE A 53 0.70 -1.31 -11.17
CA PHE A 53 -0.58 -1.71 -10.58
C PHE A 53 -1.76 -1.05 -11.28
N PRO A 54 -2.92 -1.71 -11.38
CA PRO A 54 -4.13 -1.09 -11.93
C PRO A 54 -4.53 0.19 -11.18
N ALA A 55 -4.80 1.26 -11.92
CA ALA A 55 -5.18 2.58 -11.40
C ALA A 55 -6.20 3.26 -12.33
N LYS A 56 -7.14 2.48 -12.89
CA LYS A 56 -8.03 2.89 -13.99
C LYS A 56 -8.90 4.11 -13.69
N ASP A 57 -9.26 4.30 -12.44
CA ASP A 57 -10.14 5.39 -11.99
C ASP A 57 -9.35 6.59 -11.42
N LEU A 58 -8.02 6.59 -11.55
CA LEU A 58 -7.14 7.66 -11.10
C LEU A 58 -6.59 8.46 -12.28
N SER A 59 -6.51 9.77 -12.10
CA SER A 59 -5.86 10.69 -13.04
C SER A 59 -4.36 10.48 -13.11
N ASP A 60 -3.77 10.71 -14.28
CA ASP A 60 -2.31 10.71 -14.46
C ASP A 60 -1.61 11.72 -13.52
N GLY A 61 -0.45 11.34 -12.99
CA GLY A 61 0.32 12.14 -12.05
C GLY A 61 0.91 11.34 -10.88
N PRO A 62 1.40 12.00 -9.82
CA PRO A 62 1.92 11.32 -8.64
C PRO A 62 0.86 10.43 -7.98
N GLY A 63 1.26 9.24 -7.55
CA GLY A 63 0.37 8.30 -6.86
C GLY A 63 1.11 7.50 -5.79
N VAL A 64 0.33 6.84 -4.93
CA VAL A 64 0.85 5.98 -3.87
C VAL A 64 0.06 4.69 -3.80
N ALA A 65 0.75 3.56 -3.77
CA ALA A 65 0.16 2.28 -3.43
C ALA A 65 0.23 2.11 -1.91
N VAL A 66 -0.89 1.74 -1.29
CA VAL A 66 -0.92 1.34 0.12
C VAL A 66 -1.03 -0.18 0.19
N LEU A 67 -0.02 -0.81 0.77
CA LEU A 67 0.13 -2.26 0.83
C LEU A 67 -0.22 -2.73 2.24
N ARG A 68 -1.17 -3.64 2.36
CA ARG A 68 -1.50 -4.30 3.63
C ARG A 68 -0.54 -5.44 3.92
N ASP A 69 -0.55 -5.89 5.17
CA ASP A 69 0.11 -7.16 5.51
C ASP A 69 -0.43 -8.30 4.62
N GLY A 70 0.48 -9.14 4.14
CA GLY A 70 0.17 -10.21 3.18
C GLY A 70 -0.15 -9.74 1.74
N ALA A 71 -0.09 -8.45 1.41
CA ALA A 71 -0.31 -7.97 0.04
C ALA A 71 0.82 -8.34 -0.93
N LEU A 72 1.97 -8.78 -0.41
CA LEU A 72 3.14 -9.17 -1.19
C LEU A 72 3.62 -10.56 -0.79
N THR A 73 4.13 -11.30 -1.76
CA THR A 73 4.94 -12.50 -1.56
C THR A 73 6.27 -12.30 -2.27
N ALA A 74 7.34 -12.81 -1.66
CA ALA A 74 8.67 -12.77 -2.26
C ALA A 74 8.99 -14.12 -2.89
N VAL A 75 9.59 -14.09 -4.07
CA VAL A 75 10.16 -15.25 -4.76
C VAL A 75 11.63 -14.91 -5.05
N ARG A 76 12.51 -15.91 -4.99
CA ARG A 76 13.90 -15.70 -5.36
C ARG A 76 14.00 -15.35 -6.84
N ASP A 77 14.64 -14.23 -7.13
CA ASP A 77 14.93 -13.75 -8.47
C ASP A 77 16.31 -13.08 -8.47
N ASP A 78 17.27 -13.67 -9.20
CA ASP A 78 18.64 -13.15 -9.27
C ASP A 78 18.72 -11.84 -10.08
N ALA A 79 17.67 -11.48 -10.84
CA ALA A 79 17.52 -10.21 -11.55
C ALA A 79 16.46 -9.28 -10.93
N GLY A 80 15.97 -9.61 -9.73
CA GLY A 80 14.89 -8.89 -9.06
C GLY A 80 15.23 -7.44 -8.69
N ALA A 81 14.21 -6.59 -8.62
CA ALA A 81 14.36 -5.17 -8.29
C ALA A 81 14.60 -4.88 -6.79
N PHE A 82 14.45 -5.88 -5.92
CA PHE A 82 14.59 -5.76 -4.47
C PHE A 82 15.59 -6.77 -3.92
N ARG A 83 16.23 -6.42 -2.81
CA ARG A 83 17.17 -7.29 -2.11
C ARG A 83 16.83 -7.34 -0.63
N ALA A 84 16.59 -8.54 -0.10
CA ALA A 84 16.44 -8.70 1.35
C ALA A 84 17.71 -8.23 2.08
N VAL A 85 17.55 -7.24 2.97
CA VAL A 85 18.62 -6.67 3.79
C VAL A 85 18.63 -7.29 5.18
N ASP A 86 17.45 -7.62 5.72
CA ASP A 86 17.27 -8.25 7.03
C ASP A 86 16.03 -9.15 7.02
N ALA A 87 16.03 -10.19 7.85
CA ALA A 87 14.90 -11.10 8.01
C ALA A 87 14.78 -11.52 9.48
N ARG A 88 13.59 -11.32 10.06
CA ARG A 88 13.31 -11.64 11.47
C ARG A 88 12.05 -12.47 11.60
N PHE A 89 12.12 -13.49 12.44
CA PHE A 89 10.95 -14.27 12.81
C PHE A 89 10.02 -13.45 13.70
N ALA A 90 8.74 -13.38 13.35
CA ALA A 90 7.74 -12.54 14.02
C ALA A 90 6.53 -13.33 14.55
N GLY A 91 6.68 -14.65 14.73
CA GLY A 91 5.61 -15.53 15.23
C GLY A 91 4.99 -16.37 14.11
N PRO A 92 3.87 -15.97 13.49
CA PRO A 92 3.26 -16.75 12.42
C PRO A 92 4.00 -16.62 11.07
N GLY A 93 4.99 -15.72 10.98
CA GLY A 93 5.72 -15.45 9.73
C GLY A 93 7.02 -14.71 9.95
N TRP A 94 7.48 -14.06 8.88
CA TRP A 94 8.75 -13.33 8.82
C TRP A 94 8.49 -11.87 8.47
N ILE A 95 9.23 -10.98 9.13
CA ILE A 95 9.40 -9.59 8.67
C ILE A 95 10.68 -9.55 7.85
N VAL A 96 10.57 -9.11 6.61
CA VAL A 96 11.69 -8.97 5.69
C VAL A 96 11.84 -7.49 5.34
N LEU A 97 13.04 -6.95 5.53
CA LEU A 97 13.39 -5.62 5.06
C LEU A 97 14.02 -5.75 3.67
N LEU A 98 13.53 -4.97 2.72
CA LEU A 98 13.99 -4.93 1.32
C LEU A 98 14.80 -3.65 1.03
#